data_AF-K2GI85-F1
#
_entry.id   AF-K2GI85-F1
#
_cell.length_a   1.000
_cell.length_b   1.000
_cell.length_c   1.000
_cell.angle_alpha   90.00
_cell.angle_beta   90.00
_cell.angle_gamma   90.00
#
_symmetry.space_group_name_H-M   'P 1'
#
loop_
_entity.id
_entity.type
_entity.pdbx_description
1 polymer ?
#
loop_
_entity_poly.entity_id
_entity_poly.type
_entity_poly.pdbx_seq_one_letter_code
_entity_poly.pdbx_strand_id
1 'polypeptide(L)'
;MADDIQNNSLTRTAFNILGDYIIGPLIALGQFKPELEIDFDASMKSLSQTGSNTFNATVAQQVVKDGVLTSTENCNKNLKQKDSKGIHYYSWTGVAQATNALDIDTILMQLGPLSYGSKDNDGMVSRCSAFMGKVIHDQYKLNHTDLANMMFGLKGMFAPDPVALYRQHANRLKLEGL
;
A
#
# COMPACT_ATOMS: atom_id res chain seq x y z
N MET A 1 6.55 -8.72 5.01
CA MET A 1 5.48 -8.32 5.95
C MET A 1 4.32 -9.25 5.99
N ALA A 2 3.55 -9.37 4.91
CA ALA A 2 2.48 -10.35 4.86
C ALA A 2 2.96 -11.77 5.22
N ASP A 3 4.09 -12.24 4.68
CA ASP A 3 4.66 -13.54 5.06
C ASP A 3 5.06 -13.60 6.53
N ASP A 4 5.73 -12.59 7.08
CA ASP A 4 6.18 -12.64 8.49
C ASP A 4 5.00 -12.59 9.46
N ILE A 5 3.96 -11.79 9.13
CA ILE A 5 2.70 -11.78 9.87
C ILE A 5 2.09 -13.17 9.85
N GLN A 6 1.98 -13.80 8.67
CA GLN A 6 1.36 -15.11 8.54
C GLN A 6 2.18 -16.24 9.17
N ASN A 7 3.52 -16.10 9.21
CA ASN A 7 4.45 -17.11 9.73
C ASN A 7 4.65 -17.01 11.26
N ASN A 8 4.25 -15.92 11.90
CA ASN A 8 4.34 -15.76 13.35
C ASN A 8 2.94 -15.68 13.98
N SER A 9 2.60 -16.67 14.81
CA SER A 9 1.29 -16.81 15.44
C SER A 9 0.87 -15.58 16.27
N LEU A 10 1.82 -14.96 17.00
CA LEU A 10 1.53 -13.80 17.83
C LEU A 10 1.18 -12.58 16.98
N THR A 11 2.00 -12.27 15.98
CA THR A 11 1.74 -11.14 15.07
C THR A 11 0.49 -11.39 14.25
N ARG A 12 0.31 -12.59 13.70
CA ARG A 12 -0.91 -12.98 12.97
C ARG A 12 -2.17 -12.72 13.78
N THR A 13 -2.17 -13.18 15.03
CA THR A 13 -3.30 -13.01 15.94
C THR A 13 -3.55 -11.53 16.23
N ALA A 14 -2.52 -10.74 16.51
CA ALA A 14 -2.65 -9.32 16.77
C ALA A 14 -3.20 -8.55 15.55
N PHE A 15 -2.68 -8.83 14.36
CA PHE A 15 -3.15 -8.25 13.10
C PHE A 15 -4.59 -8.65 12.78
N ASN A 16 -4.96 -9.92 12.94
CA ASN A 16 -6.33 -10.37 12.69
C ASN A 16 -7.30 -9.74 13.71
N ILE A 17 -6.93 -9.61 14.98
CA ILE A 17 -7.79 -8.92 15.97
C ILE A 17 -7.99 -7.45 15.56
N LEU A 18 -6.92 -6.73 15.25
CA LEU A 18 -7.00 -5.33 14.86
C LEU A 18 -7.77 -5.15 13.53
N GLY A 19 -7.50 -6.00 12.54
CA GLY A 19 -8.13 -5.96 11.22
C GLY A 19 -9.62 -6.33 11.27
N ASP A 20 -9.95 -7.50 11.82
CA ASP A 20 -11.30 -8.07 11.76
C ASP A 20 -12.28 -7.41 12.73
N TYR A 21 -11.80 -6.94 13.89
CA TYR A 21 -12.68 -6.48 14.96
C TYR A 21 -12.61 -4.97 15.24
N ILE A 22 -11.61 -4.26 14.71
CA ILE A 22 -11.46 -2.81 14.95
C ILE A 22 -11.47 -2.03 13.64
N ILE A 23 -10.44 -2.17 12.80
CA ILE A 23 -10.28 -1.37 11.59
C ILE A 23 -11.35 -1.70 10.55
N GLY A 24 -11.54 -2.99 10.24
CA GLY A 24 -12.54 -3.45 9.28
C GLY A 24 -13.96 -2.99 9.64
N PRO A 25 -14.46 -3.22 10.88
CA PRO A 25 -15.79 -2.77 11.27
C PRO A 25 -15.95 -1.25 11.26
N LEU A 26 -14.92 -0.48 11.63
CA LEU A 26 -14.95 0.98 11.54
C LEU A 26 -15.06 1.47 10.09
N ILE A 27 -14.34 0.83 9.16
CA ILE A 27 -14.46 1.12 7.73
C ILE A 27 -15.85 0.76 7.22
N ALA A 28 -16.35 -0.44 7.54
CA ALA A 28 -17.68 -0.92 7.14
C ALA A 28 -18.79 0.02 7.67
N LEU A 29 -18.68 0.49 8.91
CA LEU A 29 -19.58 1.49 9.48
C LEU A 29 -19.49 2.84 8.74
N GLY A 30 -18.27 3.32 8.46
CA GLY A 30 -18.06 4.56 7.68
C GLY A 30 -18.60 4.48 6.25
N GLN A 31 -18.71 3.28 5.69
CA GLN A 31 -19.32 2.99 4.39
C GLN A 31 -20.85 2.82 4.46
N PHE A 32 -21.46 2.90 5.64
CA PHE A 32 -22.87 2.54 5.90
C PHE A 32 -23.21 1.11 5.48
N LYS A 33 -22.23 0.20 5.67
CA LYS A 33 -22.26 -1.19 5.26
C LYS A 33 -21.76 -2.15 6.35
N PRO A 34 -22.33 -2.10 7.58
CA PRO A 34 -21.88 -2.94 8.70
C PRO A 34 -22.07 -4.45 8.47
N GLU A 35 -22.86 -4.84 7.46
CA GLU A 35 -23.10 -6.24 7.09
C GLU A 35 -21.95 -6.91 6.34
N LEU A 36 -20.91 -6.16 5.94
CA LEU A 36 -19.79 -6.71 5.18
C LEU A 36 -18.98 -7.70 6.02
N GLU A 37 -18.73 -8.87 5.43
CA GLU A 37 -17.79 -9.85 5.99
C GLU A 37 -16.36 -9.32 5.89
N ILE A 38 -15.59 -9.50 6.96
CA ILE A 38 -14.20 -9.04 7.07
C ILE A 38 -13.33 -10.26 7.37
N ASP A 39 -12.34 -10.48 6.52
CA ASP A 39 -11.31 -11.51 6.70
C ASP A 39 -9.94 -10.93 6.32
N PHE A 40 -9.26 -10.40 7.34
CA PHE A 40 -7.94 -9.84 7.22
C PHE A 40 -6.90 -10.92 6.86
N ASP A 41 -7.02 -12.11 7.45
CA ASP A 41 -6.11 -13.25 7.19
C ASP A 41 -6.12 -13.66 5.72
N ALA A 42 -7.31 -13.75 5.11
CA ALA A 42 -7.48 -14.03 3.69
C ALA A 42 -6.88 -12.93 2.82
N SER A 43 -7.06 -11.66 3.19
CA SER A 43 -6.47 -10.52 2.49
C SER A 43 -4.94 -10.64 2.45
N MET A 44 -4.31 -10.97 3.58
CA MET A 44 -2.85 -11.11 3.70
C MET A 44 -2.28 -12.22 2.82
N LYS A 45 -3.04 -13.28 2.48
CA LYS A 45 -2.56 -14.36 1.58
C LYS A 45 -2.22 -13.83 0.20
N SER A 46 -3.06 -12.95 -0.35
CA SER A 46 -2.81 -12.33 -1.66
C SER A 46 -1.63 -11.34 -1.64
N LEU A 47 -1.42 -10.69 -0.49
CA LEU A 47 -0.36 -9.70 -0.27
C LEU A 47 0.98 -10.32 0.15
N SER A 48 1.02 -11.62 0.43
CA SER A 48 2.26 -12.37 0.68
C SER A 48 3.23 -12.25 -0.49
N GLN A 49 4.53 -12.36 -0.24
CA GLN A 49 5.54 -12.39 -1.29
C GLN A 49 5.26 -13.56 -2.24
N THR A 50 4.83 -14.70 -1.69
CA THR A 50 4.42 -15.86 -2.48
C THR A 50 3.25 -15.52 -3.41
N GLY A 51 2.16 -14.97 -2.87
CA GLY A 51 0.97 -14.59 -3.62
C GLY A 51 1.25 -13.52 -4.69
N SER A 52 1.99 -12.48 -4.31
CA SER A 52 2.40 -11.40 -5.22
C SER A 52 3.33 -11.89 -6.33
N ASN A 53 4.28 -12.78 -6.03
CA ASN A 53 5.15 -13.40 -7.04
C ASN A 53 4.34 -14.27 -8.01
N THR A 54 3.38 -15.05 -7.51
CA THR A 54 2.48 -15.84 -8.36
C THR A 54 1.66 -14.92 -9.27
N PHE A 55 1.10 -13.82 -8.75
CA PHE A 55 0.36 -12.85 -9.55
C PHE A 55 1.24 -12.23 -10.65
N ASN A 56 2.47 -11.81 -10.30
CA ASN A 56 3.43 -11.25 -11.25
C ASN A 56 3.85 -12.24 -12.33
N ALA A 57 3.99 -13.52 -11.98
CA ALA A 57 4.38 -14.58 -12.92
C ALA A 57 3.23 -15.07 -13.81
N THR A 58 1.98 -14.78 -13.46
CA THR A 58 0.80 -15.32 -14.17
C THR A 58 -0.06 -14.20 -14.77
N VAL A 59 -0.79 -13.48 -13.93
CA VAL A 59 -1.75 -12.44 -14.33
C VAL A 59 -1.04 -11.20 -14.87
N ALA A 60 -0.01 -10.72 -14.18
CA ALA A 60 0.73 -9.51 -14.55
C ALA A 60 2.00 -9.80 -15.39
N GLN A 61 2.16 -11.03 -15.92
CA GLN A 61 3.36 -11.43 -16.67
C GLN A 61 3.69 -10.49 -17.84
N GLN A 62 2.66 -9.94 -18.50
CA GLN A 62 2.86 -9.05 -19.64
C GLN A 62 3.32 -7.66 -19.19
N VAL A 63 2.81 -7.15 -18.07
CA VAL A 63 3.25 -5.88 -17.48
C VAL A 63 4.70 -5.97 -17.02
N VAL A 64 5.09 -7.13 -16.46
CA VAL A 64 6.49 -7.45 -16.12
C VAL A 64 7.37 -7.52 -17.37
N LYS A 65 6.92 -8.25 -18.41
CA LYS A 65 7.65 -8.37 -19.68
C LYS A 65 7.81 -7.03 -20.40
N ASP A 66 6.81 -6.14 -20.30
CA ASP A 66 6.86 -4.81 -20.88
C ASP A 66 7.84 -3.89 -20.14
N GLY A 67 8.28 -4.28 -18.93
CA GLY A 67 9.24 -3.55 -18.10
C GLY A 67 8.59 -2.45 -17.27
N VAL A 68 7.27 -2.50 -17.10
CA VAL A 68 6.50 -1.56 -16.27
C VAL A 68 6.59 -1.94 -14.79
N LEU A 69 6.78 -3.22 -14.49
CA LEU A 69 6.97 -3.79 -13.15
C LEU A 69 8.16 -4.73 -13.19
N THR A 70 8.90 -4.86 -12.08
CA THR A 70 9.96 -5.88 -11.98
C THR A 70 9.39 -7.22 -11.54
N SER A 71 9.99 -8.33 -11.99
CA SER A 71 9.60 -9.67 -11.51
C SER A 71 9.99 -9.92 -10.05
N THR A 72 10.97 -9.18 -9.54
CA THR A 72 11.42 -9.22 -8.14
C THR A 72 11.62 -7.80 -7.62
N GLU A 73 11.36 -7.58 -6.34
CA GLU A 73 11.63 -6.31 -5.68
C GLU A 73 13.13 -5.99 -5.72
N ASN A 74 13.52 -4.85 -6.31
CA ASN A 74 14.92 -4.48 -6.45
C ASN A 74 15.17 -2.96 -6.42
N CYS A 75 14.19 -2.17 -5.93
CA CYS A 75 14.24 -0.72 -5.85
C CYS A 75 14.59 0.01 -7.17
N ASN A 76 14.46 -0.66 -8.32
CA ASN A 76 14.80 -0.07 -9.60
C ASN A 76 13.65 0.85 -10.07
N LYS A 77 13.95 2.14 -10.25
CA LYS A 77 13.00 3.13 -10.79
C LYS A 77 13.06 3.28 -12.30
N ASN A 78 13.99 2.59 -12.98
CA ASN A 78 14.12 2.60 -14.44
C ASN A 78 13.08 1.68 -15.10
N LEU A 79 11.81 1.88 -14.74
CA LEU A 79 10.65 1.17 -15.27
C LEU A 79 10.06 1.94 -16.44
N LYS A 80 9.43 1.23 -17.38
CA LYS A 80 8.71 1.88 -18.46
C LYS A 80 7.41 2.47 -17.94
N GLN A 81 7.15 3.73 -18.30
CA GLN A 81 5.89 4.40 -17.95
C GLN A 81 4.69 3.82 -18.71
N LYS A 82 4.90 3.18 -19.87
CA LYS A 82 3.84 2.73 -20.77
C LYS A 82 4.06 1.30 -21.20
N ASP A 83 3.00 0.49 -21.19
CA ASP A 83 3.06 -0.90 -21.67
C ASP A 83 2.94 -0.99 -23.21
N SER A 84 3.02 -2.21 -23.73
CA SER A 84 2.90 -2.48 -25.18
C SER A 84 1.53 -2.16 -25.77
N LYS A 85 0.48 -2.06 -24.94
CA LYS A 85 -0.90 -1.71 -25.33
C LYS A 85 -1.17 -0.21 -25.24
N GLY A 86 -0.22 0.53 -24.70
CA GLY A 86 -0.29 1.95 -24.54
C GLY A 86 -0.98 2.43 -23.26
N ILE A 87 -1.10 1.57 -22.24
CA ILE A 87 -1.60 1.94 -20.91
C ILE A 87 -0.46 2.61 -20.14
N HIS A 88 -0.77 3.74 -19.49
CA HIS A 88 0.19 4.51 -18.69
C HIS A 88 0.15 4.06 -17.23
N TYR A 89 1.32 3.88 -16.62
CA TYR A 89 1.51 3.41 -15.27
C TYR A 89 2.34 4.41 -14.47
N TYR A 90 1.86 4.70 -13.27
CA TYR A 90 2.53 5.55 -12.30
C TYR A 90 2.38 4.92 -10.92
N SER A 91 3.31 5.24 -10.03
CA SER A 91 3.16 4.88 -8.63
C SER A 91 3.69 5.96 -7.71
N TRP A 92 3.21 5.95 -6.47
CA TRP A 92 3.81 6.65 -5.36
C TRP A 92 3.59 5.87 -4.08
N THR A 93 4.40 6.15 -3.05
CA THR A 93 4.23 5.51 -1.74
C THR A 93 4.77 6.39 -0.59
N GLY A 94 4.51 5.93 0.63
CA GLY A 94 4.96 6.50 1.88
C GLY A 94 6.06 5.66 2.56
N VAL A 95 6.70 6.26 3.57
CA VAL A 95 7.75 5.61 4.38
C VAL A 95 7.62 5.94 5.87
N ALA A 96 6.47 6.46 6.32
CA ALA A 96 6.27 6.89 7.71
C ALA A 96 5.18 6.05 8.35
N GLN A 97 5.51 5.15 9.26
CA GLN A 97 4.55 4.19 9.82
C GLN A 97 3.74 4.75 10.98
N ALA A 98 4.29 5.72 11.69
CA ALA A 98 3.61 6.46 12.74
C ALA A 98 3.52 7.92 12.33
N THR A 99 2.31 8.41 12.10
CA THR A 99 2.06 9.75 11.59
C THR A 99 1.19 10.57 12.51
N ASN A 100 0.09 10.01 13.02
CA ASN A 100 -0.81 10.69 13.94
C ASN A 100 -1.22 9.80 15.11
N ALA A 101 -0.93 10.23 16.34
CA ALA A 101 -1.25 9.46 17.55
C ALA A 101 -2.76 9.36 17.85
N LEU A 102 -3.58 10.22 17.23
CA LEU A 102 -5.04 10.16 17.34
C LEU A 102 -5.67 9.26 16.28
N ASP A 103 -4.89 8.79 15.31
CA ASP A 103 -5.37 7.83 14.32
C ASP A 103 -5.25 6.41 14.86
N ILE A 104 -6.38 5.70 14.87
CA ILE A 104 -6.46 4.33 15.37
C ILE A 104 -5.67 3.35 14.49
N ASP A 105 -5.49 3.67 13.21
CA ASP A 105 -4.71 2.87 12.28
C ASP A 105 -3.21 2.87 12.60
N THR A 106 -2.72 3.88 13.32
CA THR A 106 -1.30 4.07 13.59
C THR A 106 -0.74 2.96 14.48
N ILE A 107 -1.59 2.30 15.26
CA ILE A 107 -1.20 1.09 16.01
C ILE A 107 -0.93 -0.06 15.04
N LEU A 108 -1.81 -0.27 14.06
CA LEU A 108 -1.68 -1.32 13.05
C LEU A 108 -0.45 -1.09 12.18
N MET A 109 -0.24 0.15 11.72
CA MET A 109 0.89 0.52 10.86
C MET A 109 2.25 0.34 11.55
N GLN A 110 2.31 0.54 12.87
CA GLN A 110 3.53 0.32 13.66
C GLN A 110 3.90 -1.15 13.84
N LEU A 111 2.96 -2.08 13.67
CA LEU A 111 3.27 -3.50 13.66
C LEU A 111 4.01 -3.93 12.38
N GLY A 112 3.89 -3.17 11.29
CA GLY A 112 4.61 -3.42 10.03
C GLY A 112 6.14 -3.45 10.15
N PRO A 113 6.79 -2.42 10.73
CA PRO A 113 8.24 -2.40 10.96
C PRO A 113 8.78 -3.58 11.79
N LEU A 114 8.00 -4.09 12.74
CA LEU A 114 8.39 -5.26 13.54
C LEU A 114 8.54 -6.52 12.67
N SER A 115 7.81 -6.56 11.56
CA SER A 115 7.86 -7.63 10.59
C SER A 115 8.88 -7.38 9.47
N TYR A 116 9.03 -6.13 9.01
CA TYR A 116 10.01 -5.78 7.96
C TYR A 116 11.47 -5.69 8.45
N GLY A 117 11.71 -5.53 9.75
CA GLY A 117 13.05 -5.25 10.28
C GLY A 117 13.66 -3.93 9.75
N SER A 118 12.84 -3.09 9.12
CA SER A 118 13.22 -1.87 8.42
C SER A 118 12.16 -0.79 8.63
N LYS A 119 12.57 0.47 8.54
CA LYS A 119 11.67 1.64 8.53
C LYS A 119 11.39 2.18 7.12
N ASP A 120 11.86 1.49 6.07
CA ASP A 120 11.65 1.90 4.68
C ASP A 120 10.36 1.28 4.09
N ASN A 121 9.23 1.57 4.73
CA ASN A 121 7.89 1.07 4.41
C ASN A 121 6.81 2.02 4.94
N ASP A 122 5.58 1.89 4.46
CA ASP A 122 4.43 2.68 4.93
C ASP A 122 3.67 2.04 6.10
N GLY A 123 4.17 0.93 6.65
CA GLY A 123 3.51 0.13 7.68
C GLY A 123 2.88 -1.16 7.14
N MET A 124 2.65 -1.28 5.83
CA MET A 124 2.10 -2.49 5.21
C MET A 124 2.90 -2.96 3.99
N VAL A 125 3.49 -2.03 3.25
CA VAL A 125 4.20 -2.28 1.99
C VAL A 125 5.59 -1.64 2.06
N SER A 126 6.63 -2.40 1.67
CA SER A 126 7.98 -1.86 1.55
C SER A 126 8.05 -0.82 0.44
N ARG A 127 8.92 0.18 0.60
CA ARG A 127 9.04 1.27 -0.38
C ARG A 127 9.23 0.75 -1.81
N CYS A 128 10.11 -0.24 -1.98
CA CYS A 128 10.50 -0.72 -3.29
C CYS A 128 9.48 -1.66 -3.94
N SER A 129 8.70 -2.39 -3.14
CA SER A 129 7.59 -3.21 -3.64
C SER A 129 6.48 -2.37 -4.29
N ALA A 130 6.34 -1.10 -3.90
CA ALA A 130 5.36 -0.18 -4.47
C ALA A 130 5.73 0.42 -5.85
N PHE A 131 6.84 0.02 -6.47
CA PHE A 131 7.30 0.62 -7.72
C PHE A 131 6.59 0.02 -8.93
N MET A 132 5.92 0.87 -9.70
CA MET A 132 5.29 0.49 -10.96
C MET A 132 5.27 1.69 -11.92
N GLY A 133 5.76 1.48 -13.13
CA GLY A 133 5.91 2.51 -14.14
C GLY A 133 6.67 3.74 -13.64
N LYS A 134 6.13 4.93 -13.91
CA LYS A 134 6.77 6.17 -13.47
C LYS A 134 6.52 6.42 -11.97
N VAL A 135 7.55 6.18 -11.16
CA VAL A 135 7.54 6.52 -9.74
C VAL A 135 7.53 8.04 -9.56
N ILE A 136 6.40 8.59 -9.13
CA ILE A 136 6.20 10.03 -8.91
C ILE A 136 6.97 10.50 -7.67
N HIS A 137 6.83 9.76 -6.58
CA HIS A 137 7.51 9.97 -5.31
C HIS A 137 7.34 8.73 -4.45
N ASP A 138 8.35 8.32 -3.70
CA ASP A 138 8.33 7.06 -2.93
C ASP A 138 8.62 7.25 -1.44
N GLN A 139 8.79 8.49 -0.99
CA GLN A 139 9.21 8.76 0.38
C GLN A 139 8.27 9.76 1.07
N TYR A 140 6.98 9.74 0.74
CA TYR A 140 6.04 10.62 1.43
C TYR A 140 6.01 10.28 2.93
N LYS A 141 5.85 11.31 3.76
CA LYS A 141 5.69 11.14 5.22
C LYS A 141 4.25 10.76 5.56
N LEU A 142 3.78 9.71 4.92
CA LEU A 142 2.44 9.10 5.02
C LEU A 142 2.63 7.62 5.37
N ASN A 143 1.74 7.08 6.21
CA ASN A 143 1.56 5.64 6.39
C ASN A 143 0.68 5.06 5.26
N HIS A 144 0.35 3.77 5.33
CA HIS A 144 -0.38 3.08 4.28
C HIS A 144 -1.80 3.65 4.03
N THR A 145 -2.49 4.02 5.10
CA THR A 145 -3.88 4.51 5.11
C THR A 145 -3.95 6.02 4.87
N ASP A 146 -2.96 6.78 5.35
CA ASP A 146 -2.75 8.19 5.04
C ASP A 146 -2.70 8.42 3.53
N LEU A 147 -2.11 7.50 2.74
CA LEU A 147 -2.07 7.58 1.28
C LEU A 147 -3.47 7.62 0.65
N ALA A 148 -4.49 7.13 1.35
CA ALA A 148 -5.90 7.19 0.98
C ALA A 148 -6.69 8.24 1.79
N ASN A 149 -6.01 9.13 2.52
CA ASN A 149 -6.61 10.10 3.44
C ASN A 149 -7.43 9.42 4.56
N MET A 150 -7.04 8.21 4.95
CA MET A 150 -7.62 7.48 6.06
C MET A 150 -6.71 7.55 7.30
N MET A 151 -7.26 7.53 8.51
CA MET A 151 -8.70 7.54 8.82
C MET A 151 -9.24 8.96 9.05
N PHE A 152 -10.39 9.25 8.44
CA PHE A 152 -11.09 10.55 8.58
C PHE A 152 -10.23 11.79 8.26
N GLY A 153 -9.19 11.63 7.43
CA GLY A 153 -8.25 12.69 7.08
C GLY A 153 -7.23 13.06 8.16
N LEU A 154 -7.14 12.27 9.23
CA LEU A 154 -6.03 12.38 10.16
C LEU A 154 -4.75 11.91 9.47
N LYS A 155 -3.70 12.70 9.62
CA LYS A 155 -2.36 12.42 9.10
C LYS A 155 -1.34 13.18 9.91
N GLY A 156 -0.06 12.97 9.62
CA GLY A 156 1.02 13.76 10.21
C GLY A 156 0.85 15.27 9.98
N MET A 157 1.17 16.08 10.98
CA MET A 157 1.04 17.55 10.93
C MET A 157 1.82 18.16 9.75
N PHE A 158 3.00 17.62 9.46
CA PHE A 158 3.87 18.05 8.36
C PHE A 158 3.82 17.10 7.15
N ALA A 159 2.90 16.14 7.16
CA ALA A 159 2.71 15.25 6.03
C ALA A 159 2.07 16.00 4.85
N PRO A 160 2.42 15.68 3.59
CA PRO A 160 1.73 16.22 2.43
C PRO A 160 0.23 15.90 2.50
N ASP A 161 -0.60 16.73 1.88
CA ASP A 161 -2.04 16.47 1.78
C ASP A 161 -2.32 15.39 0.71
N PRO A 162 -2.82 14.20 1.07
CA PRO A 162 -3.14 13.14 0.13
C PRO A 162 -4.16 13.59 -0.92
N VAL A 163 -5.14 14.41 -0.54
CA VAL A 163 -6.14 14.95 -1.49
C VAL A 163 -5.47 15.81 -2.55
N ALA A 164 -4.51 16.64 -2.16
CA ALA A 164 -3.70 17.41 -3.09
C ALA A 164 -2.83 16.50 -3.99
N LEU A 165 -2.30 15.39 -3.49
CA LEU A 165 -1.54 14.43 -4.30
C LEU A 165 -2.38 13.87 -5.46
N TYR A 166 -3.61 13.40 -5.17
CA TYR A 166 -4.52 12.91 -6.22
C TYR A 166 -4.90 14.02 -7.20
N ARG A 167 -5.18 15.24 -6.74
CA ARG A 167 -5.50 16.39 -7.62
C ARG A 167 -4.33 16.72 -8.55
N GLN A 168 -3.10 16.72 -8.04
CA GLN A 168 -1.90 16.94 -8.84
C GLN A 168 -1.70 15.81 -9.86
N HIS A 169 -1.99 14.57 -9.48
CA HIS A 169 -1.91 13.43 -10.40
C HIS A 169 -2.98 13.52 -11.49
N ALA A 170 -4.23 13.88 -11.16
CA ALA A 170 -5.28 14.12 -12.15
C ALA A 170 -4.88 15.23 -13.14
N ASN A 171 -4.28 16.32 -12.66
CA ASN A 171 -3.76 17.36 -13.55
C ASN A 171 -2.59 16.87 -14.41
N ARG A 172 -1.71 16.00 -13.90
CA ARG A 172 -0.65 15.36 -14.67
C ARG A 172 -1.23 14.54 -15.82
N LEU A 173 -2.25 13.71 -15.55
CA LEU A 173 -2.93 12.92 -16.57
C LEU A 173 -3.56 13.82 -17.65
N LYS A 174 -4.28 14.87 -17.23
CA LYS A 174 -4.86 15.87 -18.15
C LYS A 174 -3.80 16.51 -19.06
N LEU A 175 -2.63 16.88 -18.53
CA LEU A 175 -1.54 17.47 -19.31
C LEU A 175 -0.89 16.47 -20.28
N GLU A 176 -1.03 15.17 -20.02
CA GLU A 176 -0.61 14.08 -20.90
C GLU A 176 -1.72 13.66 -21.89
N GLY A 177 -2.90 14.29 -21.84
CA GLY A 177 -4.04 14.02 -22.73
C GLY A 177 -4.88 12.80 -22.34
N LEU A 178 -4.85 12.43 -21.05
CA LEU A 178 -5.59 11.31 -20.45
C LEU A 178 -6.77 11.78 -19.60
#